data_AF-K9T250-F1
#
_entry.id   AF-K9T250-F1
#
_cell.length_a   1.000
_cell.length_b   1.000
_cell.length_c   1.000
_cell.angle_alpha   90.00
_cell.angle_beta   90.00
_cell.angle_gamma   90.00
#
_symmetry.space_group_name_H-M   'P 1'
#
loop_
_entity.id
_entity.type
_entity.pdbx_description
1 polymer ?
#
loop_
_entity_poly.entity_id
_entity_poly.type
_entity_poly.pdbx_seq_one_letter_code
_entity_poly.pdbx_strand_id
1 'polypeptide(L)'
;MTEINPIKQQQSLRIGELAKIARQRYLESGGDPHRSANGNQWLNNEEKQEYLALARQVFDEQSIANYLKKHGTWRERFAATKAEIDVSGSEE
;
A
#
# COMPACT_ATOMS: atom_id res chain seq x y z
N MET A 1 -11.12 26.89 -4.39
CA MET A 1 -11.75 25.85 -3.54
C MET A 1 -11.19 24.52 -4.01
N THR A 2 -10.36 23.88 -3.18
CA THR A 2 -9.78 22.57 -3.51
C THR A 2 -10.90 21.56 -3.64
N GLU A 3 -11.11 21.09 -4.87
CA GLU A 3 -12.11 20.10 -5.22
C GLU A 3 -11.78 18.81 -4.47
N ILE A 4 -12.45 18.60 -3.33
CA ILE A 4 -12.35 17.36 -2.57
C ILE A 4 -13.03 16.32 -3.44
N ASN A 5 -12.24 15.59 -4.22
CA ASN A 5 -12.76 14.54 -5.07
C ASN A 5 -13.35 13.46 -4.13
N PRO A 6 -14.69 13.32 -4.06
CA PRO A 6 -15.36 12.54 -3.02
C PRO A 6 -14.94 11.06 -3.08
N ILE A 7 -14.58 10.59 -4.27
CA ILE A 7 -14.01 9.26 -4.52
C ILE A 7 -12.69 9.07 -3.75
N LYS A 8 -11.78 10.04 -3.80
CA LYS A 8 -10.51 9.98 -3.07
C LYS A 8 -10.72 9.98 -1.56
N GLN A 9 -11.71 10.73 -1.06
CA GLN A 9 -12.02 10.78 0.37
C GLN A 9 -12.55 9.42 0.86
N GLN A 10 -13.46 8.80 0.11
CA GLN A 10 -14.01 7.49 0.47
C GLN A 10 -12.94 6.38 0.41
N GLN A 11 -12.06 6.41 -0.59
CA GLN A 11 -10.92 5.48 -0.69
C GLN A 11 -9.93 5.68 0.46
N SER A 12 -9.63 6.93 0.83
CA SER A 12 -8.77 7.27 1.96
C SER A 12 -9.32 6.74 3.29
N LEU A 13 -10.63 6.85 3.50
CA LEU A 13 -11.32 6.30 4.66
C LEU A 13 -11.20 4.77 4.73
N ARG A 14 -11.36 4.09 3.58
CA ARG A 14 -11.23 2.63 3.51
C ARG A 14 -9.80 2.16 3.78
N ILE A 15 -8.81 2.85 3.22
CA ILE A 15 -7.38 2.65 3.52
C ILE A 15 -7.11 2.83 5.03
N GLY A 16 -7.72 3.84 5.65
CA GLY A 16 -7.63 4.07 7.10
C GLY A 16 -8.23 2.94 7.94
N GLU A 17 -9.37 2.37 7.54
CA GLU A 17 -9.97 1.21 8.20
C GLU A 17 -9.06 -0.02 8.13
N LEU A 18 -8.50 -0.31 6.95
CA LEU A 18 -7.54 -1.42 6.78
C LEU A 18 -6.29 -1.22 7.65
N ALA A 19 -5.76 0.01 7.72
CA ALA A 19 -4.63 0.32 8.59
C ALA A 19 -4.97 0.17 10.08
N LYS A 20 -6.21 0.50 10.49
CA LYS A 20 -6.70 0.33 11.85
C LYS A 20 -6.81 -1.15 12.23
N ILE A 21 -7.31 -2.00 11.34
CA ILE A 21 -7.37 -3.46 11.53
C ILE A 21 -5.96 -4.04 11.68
N ALA A 22 -5.04 -3.66 10.78
CA ALA A 22 -3.65 -4.08 10.84
C ALA A 22 -2.98 -3.65 12.15
N ARG A 23 -3.26 -2.43 12.62
CA ARG A 23 -2.76 -1.92 13.90
C ARG A 23 -3.34 -2.68 15.08
N GLN A 24 -4.62 -3.02 15.05
CA GLN A 24 -5.26 -3.78 16.13
C GLN A 24 -4.61 -5.15 16.27
N ARG A 25 -4.48 -5.89 15.16
CA ARG A 25 -3.83 -7.22 15.14
C ARG A 25 -2.37 -7.18 15.61
N TYR A 26 -1.64 -6.13 15.25
CA TYR A 26 -0.28 -5.90 15.73
C TYR A 26 -0.22 -5.72 17.25
N LEU A 27 -1.10 -4.90 17.82
CA LEU A 27 -1.19 -4.69 19.27
C LEU A 27 -1.62 -5.97 20.00
N GLU A 28 -2.59 -6.71 19.45
CA GLU A 28 -3.05 -8.00 19.98
C GLU A 28 -1.93 -9.04 20.03
N SER A 29 -0.96 -8.95 19.14
CA SER A 29 0.19 -9.87 19.09
C SER A 29 1.38 -9.42 19.95
N GLY A 30 1.19 -8.42 20.82
CA GLY A 30 2.24 -7.89 21.68
C GLY A 30 3.17 -6.87 20.98
N GLY A 31 2.71 -6.29 19.87
CA GLY A 31 3.41 -5.21 19.18
C GLY A 31 3.52 -3.95 20.03
N ASP A 32 4.63 -3.23 19.87
CA ASP A 32 4.89 -1.99 20.60
C ASP A 32 3.94 -0.86 20.15
N PRO A 33 3.15 -0.24 21.05
CA PRO A 33 2.14 0.76 20.69
C PRO A 33 2.70 2.10 20.19
N HIS A 34 3.98 2.38 20.45
CA HIS A 34 4.69 3.56 19.95
C HIS A 34 5.29 3.31 18.55
N ARG A 35 5.29 2.08 18.06
CA ARG A 35 5.72 1.73 16.71
C ARG A 35 4.53 1.55 15.77
N SER A 36 4.74 1.96 14.53
CA SER A 36 3.81 1.70 13.44
C SER A 36 3.71 0.19 13.22
N ALA A 37 2.49 -0.33 13.12
CA ALA A 37 2.29 -1.69 12.65
C ALA A 37 2.83 -1.82 11.23
N ASN A 38 3.71 -2.80 10.99
CA ASN A 38 4.09 -3.18 9.63
C ASN A 38 2.83 -3.76 8.96
N GLY A 39 2.01 -2.88 8.34
CA GLY A 39 0.64 -3.19 7.94
C GLY A 39 0.51 -4.45 7.09
N ASN A 40 1.52 -4.72 6.27
CA ASN A 40 1.57 -5.89 5.40
C ASN A 40 1.68 -7.25 6.12
N GLN A 41 2.20 -7.28 7.34
CA GLN A 41 2.35 -8.52 8.12
C GLN A 41 1.07 -8.88 8.88
N TRP A 42 0.14 -7.93 8.97
CA TRP A 42 -1.11 -8.03 9.74
C TRP A 42 -2.36 -7.98 8.86
N LEU A 43 -2.21 -7.71 7.56
CA LEU A 43 -3.28 -7.79 6.57
C LEU A 43 -3.24 -9.16 5.89
N ASN A 44 -4.41 -9.76 5.68
CA ASN A 44 -4.56 -10.95 4.86
C ASN A 44 -4.35 -10.61 3.38
N ASN A 45 -4.17 -11.64 2.55
CA ASN A 45 -3.93 -11.47 1.12
C ASN A 45 -5.04 -10.68 0.42
N GLU A 46 -6.30 -10.92 0.79
CA GLU A 46 -7.47 -10.19 0.26
C GLU A 46 -7.46 -8.71 0.68
N GLU A 47 -7.26 -8.44 1.96
CA GLU A 47 -7.17 -7.06 2.52
C GLU A 47 -5.99 -6.29 1.90
N LYS A 48 -4.89 -6.99 1.60
CA LYS A 48 -3.72 -6.42 0.94
C LYS A 48 -3.98 -6.10 -0.53
N GLN A 49 -4.70 -6.95 -1.25
CA GLN A 49 -5.09 -6.66 -2.63
C GLN A 49 -6.06 -5.49 -2.70
N GLU A 50 -7.01 -5.41 -1.77
CA GLU A 50 -7.93 -4.27 -1.68
C GLU A 50 -7.18 -2.99 -1.35
N TYR A 51 -6.26 -3.01 -0.38
CA TYR A 51 -5.39 -1.89 -0.07
C TYR A 51 -4.59 -1.43 -1.28
N LEU A 52 -4.00 -2.35 -2.05
CA LEU A 52 -3.22 -2.02 -3.25
C LEU A 52 -4.10 -1.45 -4.37
N ALA A 53 -5.29 -1.99 -4.57
CA ALA A 53 -6.23 -1.48 -5.58
C ALA A 53 -6.68 -0.05 -5.26
N LEU A 54 -7.05 0.20 -4.00
CA LEU A 54 -7.39 1.53 -3.51
C LEU A 54 -6.19 2.48 -3.56
N ALA A 55 -5.02 2.00 -3.15
CA ALA A 55 -3.79 2.78 -3.20
C ALA A 55 -3.44 3.17 -4.63
N ARG A 56 -3.70 2.31 -5.63
CA ARG A 56 -3.48 2.61 -7.06
C ARG A 56 -4.40 3.66 -7.64
N GLN A 57 -5.52 3.93 -7.00
CA GLN A 57 -6.43 5.01 -7.38
C GLN A 57 -6.11 6.34 -6.67
N VAL A 58 -5.40 6.29 -5.55
CA VAL A 58 -5.14 7.45 -4.67
C VAL A 58 -3.69 7.92 -4.73
N PHE A 59 -2.73 7.01 -4.79
CA PHE A 59 -1.29 7.26 -4.74
C PHE A 59 -0.64 7.09 -6.11
N ASP A 60 0.49 7.76 -6.28
CA ASP A 60 1.33 7.67 -7.48
C ASP A 60 1.89 6.25 -7.66
N GLU A 61 2.03 5.81 -8.91
CA GLU A 61 2.56 4.48 -9.24
C GLU A 61 3.95 4.23 -8.64
N GLN A 62 4.79 5.25 -8.50
CA GLN A 62 6.09 5.12 -7.84
C GLN A 62 5.96 4.82 -6.35
N SER A 63 4.98 5.41 -5.67
CA SER A 63 4.74 5.14 -4.24
C SER A 63 4.31 3.70 -4.01
N ILE A 64 3.51 3.15 -4.93
CA ILE A 64 3.03 1.76 -4.89
C ILE A 64 4.16 0.80 -5.24
N ALA A 65 4.95 1.11 -6.27
CA ALA A 65 6.12 0.32 -6.64
C ALA A 65 7.12 0.24 -5.48
N ASN A 66 7.39 1.36 -4.79
CA ASN A 66 8.27 1.39 -3.62
C ASN A 66 7.69 0.58 -2.45
N TYR A 67 6.38 0.67 -2.21
CA TYR A 67 5.69 -0.16 -1.21
C TYR A 67 5.82 -1.66 -1.53
N LEU A 68 5.60 -2.06 -2.78
CA LEU A 68 5.78 -3.44 -3.25
C LEU A 68 7.24 -3.89 -3.16
N LYS A 69 8.21 -3.00 -3.43
CA LYS A 69 9.65 -3.29 -3.27
C LYS A 69 10.00 -3.58 -1.80
N LYS A 70 9.40 -2.85 -0.85
CA LYS A 70 9.67 -3.04 0.59
C LYS A 70 8.89 -4.19 1.21
N HIS A 71 7.62 -4.36 0.84
CA HIS A 71 6.67 -5.25 1.55
C HIS A 71 5.98 -6.29 0.65
N GLY A 72 6.16 -6.22 -0.67
CA GLY A 72 5.66 -7.22 -1.60
C GLY A 72 6.36 -8.56 -1.43
N THR A 73 5.69 -9.62 -1.88
CA THR A 73 6.31 -10.93 -2.06
C THR A 73 7.47 -10.82 -3.06
N TRP A 74 8.36 -11.82 -3.07
CA TRP A 74 9.45 -11.89 -4.05
C TRP A 74 8.93 -11.65 -5.49
N ARG A 75 7.79 -12.23 -5.86
CA ARG A 75 7.20 -12.06 -7.20
C ARG A 75 6.77 -10.61 -7.47
N GLU A 76 6.10 -9.98 -6.49
CA GLU A 76 5.66 -8.58 -6.59
C GLU A 76 6.84 -7.60 -6.62
N ARG A 77 7.90 -7.87 -5.85
CA ARG A 77 9.13 -7.07 -5.83
C ARG A 77 9.83 -7.05 -7.18
N PHE A 78 9.90 -8.21 -7.84
CA PHE A 78 10.48 -8.32 -9.18
C PHE A 78 9.61 -7.66 -10.24
N ALA A 79 8.28 -7.79 -10.14
CA ALA A 79 7.36 -7.11 -11.05
C ALA A 79 7.46 -5.57 -10.92
N ALA A 80 7.54 -5.04 -9.70
CA ALA A 80 7.73 -3.61 -9.46
C ALA A 80 9.08 -3.10 -9.99
N THR A 81 10.15 -3.90 -9.85
CA THR A 81 11.48 -3.55 -10.38
C THR A 81 11.51 -3.60 -11.91
N LYS A 82 10.80 -4.53 -12.54
CA LYS A 82 10.70 -4.64 -14.00
C LYS A 82 9.98 -3.44 -14.62
N ALA A 83 8.95 -2.92 -13.95
CA ALA A 83 8.23 -1.71 -14.41
C ALA A 83 9.11 -0.45 -14.37
N GLU A 84 10.03 -0.34 -13.40
CA GLU A 84 11.01 0.75 -13.31
C GLU A 84 12.05 0.69 -14.45
N ILE A 85 12.49 -0.52 -14.81
CA ILE A 85 13.47 -0.74 -15.89
C ILE A 85 12.86 -0.47 -17.28
N ASP A 86 11.57 -0.76 -17.47
CA ASP A 86 10.85 -0.50 -18.73
C ASP A 86 10.64 1.00 -18.99
N VAL A 87 10.31 1.77 -17.94
CA VAL A 87 10.21 3.25 -18.01
C VAL A 87 11.56 3.90 -18.31
N SER A 88 12.67 3.35 -17.79
CA SER A 88 14.01 3.86 -18.06
C SER A 88 14.60 3.42 -19.42
N GLY A 89 13.93 2.49 -20.13
CA GLY A 89 14.36 1.97 -21.42
C GLY A 89 13.71 2.64 -22.64
N SER A 90 12.93 3.70 -22.42
CA SER A 90 12.27 4.49 -23.48
C SER A 90 12.85 5.90 -23.58
N GLU A 91 14.17 6.05 -23.49
CA GLU A 91 14.89 7.23 -24.00
C GLU A 91 16.06 6.70 -24.85
N GLU A 92 15.77 6.67 -26.17
CA GLU A 92 16.64 6.72 -27.37
C GLU A 92 17.88 5.82 -27.51
#